data_AF-A0A9E5DZX1-F1
#
_entry.id   AF-A0A9E5DZX1-F1
#
_cell.length_a   1.000
_cell.length_b   1.000
_cell.length_c   1.000
_cell.angle_alpha   90.00
_cell.angle_beta   90.00
_cell.angle_gamma   90.00
#
_symmetry.space_group_name_H-M   'P 1'
#
loop_
_entity.id
_entity.type
_entity.pdbx_description
1 polymer ?
#
loop_
_entity_poly.entity_id
_entity_poly.type
_entity_poly.pdbx_seq_one_letter_code
_entity_poly.pdbx_strand_id
1 'polypeptide(L)'
;MKKLYQPSQKILENYANILVNFALNNGNGIKKGEVIRVGAEESAKPLYAELRKAVWRAGGHVLGNYIPESDEKYNFERDFFTYTSDEQVKFFPAKLSKALIEQIDHSIMILSDSNPQALKGIDPKRIM
;
A
#
# COMPACT_ATOMS: atom_id res chain seq x y z
N MET A 1 10.73 17.55 -19.09
CA MET A 1 10.19 16.56 -18.13
C MET A 1 8.93 15.97 -18.74
N LYS A 2 8.90 14.65 -18.99
CA LYS A 2 7.69 13.99 -19.51
C LYS A 2 6.63 14.07 -18.41
N LYS A 3 5.49 14.68 -18.67
CA LYS A 3 4.40 14.77 -17.70
C LYS A 3 3.94 13.32 -17.44
N LEU A 4 4.12 12.81 -16.23
CA LEU A 4 3.56 11.50 -15.88
C LEU A 4 2.05 11.56 -16.13
N TYR A 5 1.52 10.53 -16.77
CA TYR A 5 0.09 10.42 -16.98
C TYR A 5 -0.59 10.31 -15.61
N GLN A 6 -1.51 11.22 -15.33
CA GLN A 6 -2.38 11.14 -14.18
C GLN A 6 -3.81 10.94 -14.67
N PRO A 7 -4.53 9.90 -14.19
CA PRO A 7 -5.94 9.74 -14.50
C PRO A 7 -6.74 10.98 -14.08
N SER A 8 -7.81 11.28 -14.80
CA SER A 8 -8.70 12.39 -14.43
C SER A 8 -9.36 12.14 -13.06
N GLN A 9 -9.77 13.21 -12.40
CA GLN A 9 -10.46 13.14 -11.10
C GLN A 9 -11.65 12.16 -11.13
N LYS A 10 -12.47 12.23 -12.19
CA LYS A 10 -13.62 11.33 -12.40
C LYS A 10 -13.20 9.85 -12.43
N ILE A 11 -12.08 9.53 -13.05
CA ILE A 11 -11.57 8.15 -13.09
C ILE A 11 -11.12 7.72 -11.68
N LEU A 12 -10.36 8.56 -10.98
CA LEU A 12 -9.89 8.26 -9.62
C LEU A 12 -11.05 8.01 -8.65
N GLU A 13 -12.07 8.87 -8.69
CA GLU A 13 -13.29 8.74 -7.88
C GLU A 13 -14.07 7.47 -8.21
N ASN A 14 -14.26 7.16 -9.51
CA ASN A 14 -14.97 5.95 -9.93
C ASN A 14 -14.22 4.68 -9.50
N TYR A 15 -12.89 4.67 -9.65
CA TYR A 15 -12.08 3.52 -9.27
C TYR A 15 -12.09 3.30 -7.77
N ALA A 16 -11.94 4.37 -6.98
CA ALA A 16 -12.08 4.31 -5.53
C ALA A 16 -13.48 3.80 -5.12
N ASN A 17 -14.53 4.26 -5.80
CA ASN A 17 -15.90 3.82 -5.53
C ASN A 17 -16.09 2.32 -5.81
N ILE A 18 -15.58 1.80 -6.93
CA ILE A 18 -15.66 0.37 -7.26
C ILE A 18 -14.89 -0.46 -6.22
N LEU A 19 -13.66 -0.04 -5.89
CA LEU A 19 -12.82 -0.78 -4.95
C LEU A 19 -13.45 -0.86 -3.55
N VAL A 20 -14.13 0.19 -3.09
CA VAL A 20 -14.71 0.25 -1.74
C VAL A 20 -16.15 -0.28 -1.69
N ASN A 21 -17.01 0.15 -2.61
CA ASN A 21 -18.45 -0.11 -2.54
C ASN A 21 -18.89 -1.34 -3.34
N PHE A 22 -17.98 -1.95 -4.12
CA PHE A 22 -18.27 -3.18 -4.84
C PHE A 22 -17.29 -4.29 -4.50
N ALA A 23 -15.97 -4.10 -4.69
CA ALA A 23 -15.01 -5.20 -4.63
C ALA A 23 -14.87 -5.84 -3.22
N LEU A 24 -15.03 -5.07 -2.15
CA LEU A 24 -14.95 -5.60 -0.77
C LEU A 24 -16.10 -6.57 -0.44
N ASN A 25 -15.92 -7.37 0.61
CA ASN A 25 -16.93 -8.32 1.09
C ASN A 25 -17.48 -9.25 -0.01
N ASN A 26 -16.60 -9.79 -0.88
CA ASN A 26 -16.99 -10.67 -1.99
C ASN A 26 -18.01 -10.02 -2.95
N GLY A 27 -17.82 -8.75 -3.33
CA GLY A 27 -18.72 -8.07 -4.25
C GLY A 27 -19.86 -7.29 -3.60
N ASN A 28 -19.95 -7.26 -2.26
CA ASN A 28 -21.02 -6.58 -1.54
C ASN A 28 -20.65 -5.18 -1.04
N GLY A 29 -19.38 -4.77 -1.22
CA GLY A 29 -18.88 -3.50 -0.72
C GLY A 29 -18.68 -3.45 0.80
N ILE A 30 -18.13 -2.34 1.26
CA ILE A 30 -17.91 -2.06 2.69
C ILE A 30 -19.23 -1.95 3.47
N LYS A 31 -19.22 -2.40 4.73
CA LYS A 31 -20.28 -2.12 5.70
C LYS A 31 -19.90 -0.95 6.60
N LYS A 32 -20.90 -0.19 7.05
CA LYS A 32 -20.70 0.92 7.99
C LYS A 32 -19.99 0.44 9.26
N GLY A 33 -18.96 1.18 9.67
CA GLY A 33 -18.15 0.88 10.85
C GLY A 33 -16.98 -0.09 10.59
N GLU A 34 -16.87 -0.71 9.41
CA GLU A 34 -15.72 -1.56 9.09
C GLU A 34 -14.43 -0.73 8.95
N VAL A 35 -13.32 -1.34 9.31
CA VAL A 35 -11.98 -0.75 9.32
C VAL A 35 -11.18 -1.29 8.14
N ILE A 36 -10.71 -0.38 7.29
CA ILE A 36 -9.96 -0.72 6.09
C ILE A 36 -8.53 -0.23 6.22
N ARG A 37 -7.56 -1.14 6.07
CA ARG A 37 -6.18 -0.75 5.81
C ARG A 37 -6.03 -0.33 4.35
N VAL A 38 -5.69 0.94 4.11
CA VAL A 38 -5.45 1.46 2.76
C VAL A 38 -3.96 1.69 2.60
N GLY A 39 -3.32 0.96 1.70
CA GLY A 39 -1.90 1.04 1.40
C GLY A 39 -1.61 1.59 0.00
N ALA A 40 -0.57 2.40 -0.12
CA ALA A 40 -0.05 2.90 -1.38
C ALA A 40 1.38 3.41 -1.24
N GLU A 41 2.14 3.33 -2.32
CA GLU A 41 3.40 4.06 -2.48
C GLU A 41 3.12 5.47 -3.03
N GLU A 42 4.16 6.31 -3.06
CA GLU A 42 3.97 7.74 -3.27
C GLU A 42 3.49 8.13 -4.67
N SER A 43 3.86 7.36 -5.70
CA SER A 43 3.40 7.57 -7.08
C SER A 43 1.88 7.37 -7.22
N ALA A 44 1.27 6.56 -6.35
CA ALA A 44 -0.17 6.28 -6.33
C ALA A 44 -0.99 7.26 -5.47
N LYS A 45 -0.38 8.36 -4.98
CA LYS A 45 -1.02 9.37 -4.12
C LYS A 45 -2.39 9.85 -4.60
N PRO A 46 -2.65 10.11 -5.91
CA PRO A 46 -3.97 10.57 -6.35
C PRO A 46 -5.07 9.55 -6.06
N LEU A 47 -4.84 8.25 -6.33
CA LEU A 47 -5.84 7.21 -6.06
C LEU A 47 -5.96 6.92 -4.56
N TYR A 48 -4.85 6.95 -3.84
CA TYR A 48 -4.84 6.83 -2.38
C TYR A 48 -5.70 7.91 -1.69
N ALA A 49 -5.69 9.14 -2.23
CA ALA A 49 -6.55 10.21 -1.73
C ALA A 49 -8.05 9.90 -1.94
N GLU A 50 -8.45 9.43 -3.12
CA GLU A 50 -9.86 9.13 -3.40
C GLU A 50 -10.36 7.87 -2.69
N LEU A 51 -9.53 6.84 -2.51
CA LEU A 51 -9.89 5.63 -1.75
C LEU A 51 -10.31 5.97 -0.33
N ARG A 52 -9.52 6.77 0.39
CA ARG A 52 -9.83 7.16 1.76
C ARG A 52 -11.16 7.93 1.85
N LYS A 53 -11.39 8.85 0.91
CA LYS A 53 -12.67 9.58 0.81
C LYS A 53 -13.84 8.63 0.55
N ALA A 54 -13.67 7.62 -0.31
CA ALA A 54 -14.71 6.63 -0.57
C ALA A 54 -15.03 5.80 0.68
N VAL A 55 -14.01 5.37 1.44
CA VAL A 55 -14.20 4.66 2.72
C VAL A 55 -14.99 5.52 3.72
N TRP A 56 -14.59 6.77 3.92
CA TRP A 56 -15.30 7.66 4.86
C TRP A 56 -16.72 7.98 4.41
N ARG A 57 -16.96 8.19 3.11
CA ARG A 57 -18.31 8.41 2.55
C ARG A 57 -19.23 7.20 2.77
N ALA A 58 -18.69 5.99 2.74
CA ALA A 58 -19.43 4.77 3.03
C ALA A 58 -19.61 4.49 4.54
N GLY A 59 -19.04 5.34 5.40
CA GLY A 59 -19.15 5.23 6.86
C GLY A 59 -18.17 4.24 7.50
N GLY A 60 -17.08 3.90 6.81
CA GLY A 60 -15.99 3.09 7.37
C GLY A 60 -14.85 3.91 7.96
N HIS A 61 -13.86 3.20 8.50
CA HIS A 61 -12.64 3.77 9.08
C HIS A 61 -11.42 3.43 8.22
N VAL A 62 -10.42 4.32 8.22
CA VAL A 62 -9.18 4.15 7.44
C VAL A 62 -8.01 3.97 8.40
N LEU A 63 -7.26 2.88 8.21
CA LEU A 63 -5.88 2.76 8.68
C LEU A 63 -4.94 2.97 7.49
N GLY A 64 -4.29 4.14 7.44
CA GLY A 64 -3.41 4.50 6.34
C GLY A 64 -2.05 3.81 6.41
N ASN A 65 -1.59 3.29 5.29
CA ASN A 65 -0.23 2.79 5.08
C ASN A 65 0.37 3.42 3.81
N TYR A 66 0.71 4.70 3.91
CA TYR A 66 1.35 5.42 2.82
C TYR A 66 2.87 5.41 3.03
N ILE A 67 3.61 4.86 2.07
CA ILE A 67 5.05 4.65 2.15
C ILE A 67 5.77 5.35 0.99
N PRO A 68 7.03 5.77 1.17
CA PRO A 68 7.84 6.29 0.06
C PRO A 68 8.10 5.18 -0.97
N GLU A 69 8.32 5.57 -2.22
CA GLU A 69 8.71 4.67 -3.31
C GLU A 69 10.23 4.72 -3.47
N SER A 70 10.83 3.59 -3.86
CA SER A 70 12.25 3.58 -4.21
C SER A 70 12.47 4.16 -5.61
N ASP A 71 13.50 5.00 -5.75
CA ASP A 71 13.93 5.60 -7.01
C ASP A 71 15.43 5.35 -7.28
N GLU A 72 15.99 6.04 -8.28
CA GLU A 72 17.42 5.91 -8.62
C GLU A 72 18.35 6.44 -7.52
N LYS A 73 17.87 7.36 -6.68
CA LYS A 73 18.63 8.04 -5.62
C LYS A 73 18.43 7.38 -4.25
N TYR A 74 17.23 6.88 -3.96
CA TYR A 74 16.84 6.27 -2.69
C TYR A 74 16.25 4.88 -2.96
N ASN A 75 16.97 3.82 -2.59
CA ASN A 75 16.55 2.44 -2.85
C ASN A 75 16.40 1.68 -1.53
N PHE A 76 15.21 1.81 -0.93
CA PHE A 76 14.93 1.32 0.42
C PHE A 76 15.02 -0.20 0.53
N GLU A 77 14.62 -0.94 -0.51
CA GLU A 77 14.71 -2.41 -0.50
C GLU A 77 16.17 -2.88 -0.52
N ARG A 78 17.02 -2.27 -1.36
CA ARG A 78 18.46 -2.58 -1.38
C ARG A 78 19.13 -2.15 -0.08
N ASP A 79 18.83 -0.96 0.42
CA ASP A 79 19.42 -0.42 1.63
C ASP A 79 19.14 -1.35 2.82
N PHE A 80 17.92 -1.88 2.94
CA PHE A 80 17.58 -2.86 3.96
C PHE A 80 18.53 -4.06 3.93
N PHE A 81 18.69 -4.73 2.79
CA PHE A 81 19.59 -5.89 2.69
C PHE A 81 21.08 -5.52 2.70
N THR A 82 21.45 -4.26 2.44
CA THR A 82 22.85 -3.83 2.49
C THR A 82 23.31 -3.57 3.91
N TYR A 83 22.48 -2.91 4.72
CA TYR A 83 22.89 -2.36 6.01
C TYR A 83 22.45 -3.17 7.23
N THR A 84 21.58 -4.17 7.06
CA THR A 84 21.11 -5.00 8.17
C THR A 84 22.04 -6.18 8.46
N SER A 85 22.00 -6.67 9.70
CA SER A 85 22.54 -7.99 10.08
C SER A 85 21.55 -9.11 9.76
N ASP A 86 22.01 -10.36 9.81
CA ASP A 86 21.13 -11.54 9.66
C ASP A 86 20.02 -11.59 10.73
N GLU A 87 20.30 -11.12 11.95
CA GLU A 87 19.28 -11.03 13.00
C GLU A 87 18.21 -9.98 12.68
N GLN A 88 18.61 -8.84 12.13
CA GLN A 88 17.69 -7.78 11.71
C GLN A 88 16.83 -8.21 10.51
N VAL A 89 17.39 -8.95 9.54
CA VAL A 89 16.60 -9.52 8.43
C VAL A 89 15.54 -10.50 8.95
N LYS A 90 15.85 -11.27 9.99
CA LYS A 90 14.94 -12.26 10.61
C LYS A 90 13.91 -11.65 11.56
N PHE A 91 14.01 -10.36 11.87
CA PHE A 91 13.08 -9.71 12.79
C PHE A 91 11.69 -9.62 12.18
N PHE A 92 10.70 -10.19 12.86
CA PHE A 92 9.29 -10.07 12.51
C PHE A 92 8.53 -9.26 13.58
N PRO A 93 7.86 -8.15 13.23
CA PRO A 93 7.15 -7.29 14.18
C PRO A 93 5.81 -7.90 14.64
N ALA A 94 5.86 -9.09 15.26
CA ALA A 94 4.70 -9.94 15.56
C ALA A 94 3.58 -9.21 16.32
N LYS A 95 3.93 -8.36 17.29
CA LYS A 95 2.95 -7.60 18.08
C LYS A 95 2.16 -6.62 17.22
N LEU A 96 2.85 -5.87 16.36
CA LEU A 96 2.23 -4.92 15.45
C LEU A 96 1.36 -5.63 14.42
N SER A 97 1.89 -6.70 13.80
CA SER A 97 1.18 -7.48 12.79
C SER A 97 -0.11 -8.07 13.35
N LYS A 98 -0.06 -8.65 14.56
CA LYS A 98 -1.24 -9.22 15.23
C LYS A 98 -2.30 -8.16 15.51
N ALA A 99 -1.91 -7.05 16.15
CA ALA A 99 -2.86 -5.98 16.47
C ALA A 99 -3.48 -5.36 15.21
N LEU A 100 -2.71 -5.24 14.13
CA LEU A 100 -3.23 -4.76 12.84
C LEU A 100 -4.28 -5.71 12.26
N ILE A 101 -3.99 -7.02 12.24
CA ILE A 101 -4.92 -8.04 11.72
C ILE A 101 -6.20 -8.10 12.56
N GLU A 102 -6.08 -8.01 13.89
CA GLU A 102 -7.23 -7.99 14.81
C GLU A 102 -8.10 -6.73 14.63
N GLN A 103 -7.53 -5.63 14.12
CA GLN A 103 -8.22 -4.36 13.99
C GLN A 103 -8.91 -4.15 12.64
N ILE A 104 -8.47 -4.82 11.57
CA ILE A 104 -8.96 -4.57 10.20
C ILE A 104 -10.01 -5.59 9.77
N ASP A 105 -11.02 -5.13 9.04
CA ASP A 105 -11.95 -5.99 8.32
C ASP A 105 -11.48 -6.24 6.88
N HIS A 106 -10.81 -5.24 6.28
CA HIS A 106 -10.32 -5.31 4.90
C HIS A 106 -8.92 -4.69 4.73
N SER A 107 -8.25 -5.07 3.65
CA SER A 107 -7.00 -4.44 3.20
C SER A 107 -7.07 -4.15 1.70
N ILE A 108 -6.76 -2.91 1.32
CA ILE A 108 -6.58 -2.49 -0.07
C ILE A 108 -5.14 -2.00 -0.21
N MET A 109 -4.37 -2.60 -1.11
CA MET A 109 -3.03 -2.15 -1.46
C MET A 109 -3.00 -1.73 -2.92
N ILE A 110 -2.60 -0.49 -3.19
CA ILE A 110 -2.33 -0.03 -4.56
C ILE A 110 -0.90 -0.45 -4.89
N LEU A 111 -0.77 -1.37 -5.84
CA LEU A 111 0.53 -1.72 -6.43
C LEU A 111 0.96 -0.55 -7.32
N SER A 112 2.14 -0.02 -7.05
CA SER A 112 2.68 1.15 -7.72
C SER A 112 3.90 0.76 -8.56
N ASP A 113 4.50 1.72 -9.26
CA ASP A 113 5.64 1.44 -10.13
C ASP A 113 6.85 1.11 -9.26
N SER A 114 7.30 -0.15 -9.34
CA SER A 114 8.50 -0.60 -8.64
C SER A 114 9.67 -0.71 -9.61
N ASN A 115 10.88 -0.40 -9.13
CA ASN A 115 12.10 -0.67 -9.88
C ASN A 115 12.36 -2.19 -9.90
N PRO A 116 12.22 -2.89 -11.05
CA PRO A 116 12.41 -4.35 -11.10
C PRO A 116 13.86 -4.77 -10.84
N GLN A 117 14.79 -3.83 -10.81
CA GLN A 117 16.21 -4.03 -10.52
C GLN A 117 16.62 -3.49 -9.14
N ALA A 118 15.66 -3.17 -8.26
CA ALA A 118 15.92 -2.63 -6.94
C ALA A 118 17.00 -3.45 -6.19
N LEU A 119 16.86 -4.78 -6.20
CA LEU A 119 17.75 -5.71 -5.48
C LEU A 119 18.98 -6.18 -6.27
N LYS A 120 19.29 -5.58 -7.43
CA LYS A 120 20.48 -5.95 -8.22
C LYS A 120 21.76 -5.82 -7.37
N GLY A 121 22.48 -6.93 -7.22
CA GLY A 121 23.74 -6.99 -6.46
C GLY A 121 23.61 -7.46 -5.00
N ILE A 122 22.39 -7.69 -4.50
CA ILE A 122 22.17 -8.31 -3.20
C ILE A 122 22.38 -9.83 -3.29
N ASP A 123 23.02 -10.43 -2.27
CA ASP A 123 23.15 -11.89 -2.15
C ASP A 123 21.75 -12.54 -2.03
N PRO A 124 21.36 -13.43 -2.96
CA PRO A 124 20.07 -14.10 -2.93
C PRO A 124 19.76 -14.82 -1.61
N LYS A 125 20.78 -15.32 -0.89
CA LYS A 125 20.61 -16.00 0.41
C LYS A 125 20.10 -15.08 1.52
N ARG A 126 20.18 -13.76 1.32
CA ARG A 126 19.63 -12.77 2.26
C ARG A 126 18.16 -12.45 2.00
N ILE A 127 17.65 -12.76 0.80
CA ILE A 127 16.28 -12.47 0.37
C ILE A 127 15.35 -13.65 0.64
N MET A 128 15.84 -14.88 0.45
CA MET A 128 15.07 -16.14 0.55
C MET A 128 15.51 -17.00 1.73
#